data_AF-Q2H779-F1
#
_entry.id   AF-Q2H779-F1
#
_cell.length_a   1.000
_cell.length_b   1.000
_cell.length_c   1.000
_cell.angle_alpha   90.00
_cell.angle_beta   90.00
_cell.angle_gamma   90.00
#
_symmetry.space_group_name_H-M   'P 1'
#
loop_
_entity.id
_entity.type
_entity.pdbx_description
1 polymer ?
#
loop_
_entity_poly.entity_id
_entity_poly.type
_entity_poly.pdbx_seq_one_letter_code
_entity_poly.pdbx_strand_id
1 'polypeptide(L)'
;MAKKMIQLYLDERRKANVRKAESIRRTPMSDHNSQQQEPPVETPVWLVQAMLLNVVYGHNCGDKRSGEIASTHAAALVSLAQGAELLRPVRVEPSAKDVEMMDADGAGGWSGAGRQHADEHAEWLRWRAIEERKRTLYAVFTLSSLLVSAYNHTPALTNSEILLDLPCDEDFFEAESAAIFQAKGGVAAANHNRMTFHEALGKLLRTNEKQYKRPFTNAHQAFGSAVDASDLPKSDLKPSSFGCLILINALHNYIWETRQRHHNKVWTNEETEKMHRHIEPALRAWHAAWATNPQHSPERPNPHGAGPLSADCIPLLDLAYVRLFVNLSRSKEKFWQRDWDGMAEELAKGSEIIQHAEHSPSSNADSVVTDPSSTPGTNSLTVDTPPTHTSSPEFGVSKLPLSSSVNAGLTSLPLQPQAQSSTSRSTSRREKHLRKAAFFASESLSVSDKLGVTFANLTSRELPLQATLCAFDCAQVLAEWVATLQDRVGRYLGILGRDNVDFSQVPAIMLLEEEDVKLLAKIDEIIRGAEVKMNMDLAQLGGMGDSGTVGVAGVDSRLQMDDNAGYATKLLRVTAYMFDNAAVWPVTRLITSCLETHANHMRARAEKSIVAPA
;
A
#
# COMPACT_ATOMS: atom_id res chain seq x y z
N MET A 1 1.49 8.26 29.82
CA MET A 1 0.37 8.96 30.50
C MET A 1 -0.96 8.73 29.76
N ALA A 2 -1.10 9.19 28.50
CA ALA A 2 -2.32 9.16 27.69
C ALA A 2 -3.23 7.90 27.80
N LYS A 3 -2.68 6.68 27.68
CA LYS A 3 -3.45 5.42 27.84
C LYS A 3 -4.35 5.40 29.10
N LYS A 4 -3.86 5.90 30.24
CA LYS A 4 -4.65 5.99 31.49
C LYS A 4 -5.74 7.07 31.42
N MET A 5 -5.49 8.19 30.76
CA MET A 5 -6.48 9.28 30.61
C MET A 5 -7.62 8.87 29.68
N ILE A 6 -7.32 8.21 28.57
CA ILE A 6 -8.32 7.61 27.67
C ILE A 6 -9.19 6.61 28.45
N GLN A 7 -8.57 5.72 29.22
CA GLN A 7 -9.29 4.74 30.04
C GLN A 7 -10.20 5.41 31.09
N LEU A 8 -9.66 6.38 31.86
CA LEU A 8 -10.43 7.11 32.87
C LEU A 8 -11.63 7.82 32.26
N TYR A 9 -11.47 8.53 31.14
CA TYR A 9 -12.56 9.20 30.43
C TYR A 9 -13.63 8.21 29.95
N LEU A 10 -13.23 7.07 29.38
CA LEU A 10 -14.17 6.03 28.94
C LEU A 10 -14.90 5.37 30.12
N ASP A 11 -14.24 5.14 31.25
CA ASP A 11 -14.85 4.61 32.47
C ASP A 11 -15.79 5.62 33.14
N GLU A 12 -15.46 6.92 33.12
CA GLU A 12 -16.35 8.00 33.59
C GLU A 12 -17.58 8.16 32.69
N ARG A 13 -17.40 8.18 31.36
CA ARG A 13 -18.52 8.21 30.40
C ARG A 13 -19.41 6.97 30.53
N ARG A 14 -18.84 5.79 30.76
CA ARG A 14 -19.60 4.56 31.08
C ARG A 14 -20.41 4.72 32.37
N LYS A 15 -19.81 5.22 33.45
CA LYS A 15 -20.51 5.49 34.72
C LYS A 15 -21.62 6.53 34.57
N ALA A 16 -21.40 7.59 33.78
CA ALA A 16 -22.40 8.61 33.49
C ALA A 16 -23.60 8.03 32.71
N ASN A 17 -23.34 7.23 31.67
CA ASN A 17 -24.39 6.56 30.90
C ASN A 17 -25.21 5.58 31.75
N VAL A 18 -24.57 4.81 32.65
CA VAL A 18 -25.28 3.93 33.59
C VAL A 18 -26.15 4.74 34.55
N ARG A 19 -25.64 5.83 35.13
CA ARG A 19 -26.43 6.73 36.00
C ARG A 19 -27.65 7.32 35.27
N LYS A 20 -27.52 7.73 34.01
CA LYS A 20 -28.61 8.26 33.19
C LYS A 20 -29.64 7.18 32.80
N ALA A 21 -29.19 5.95 32.53
CA ALA A 21 -30.08 4.81 32.33
C ALA A 21 -30.83 4.39 33.61
N GLU A 22 -30.19 4.51 34.78
CA GLU A 22 -30.83 4.26 36.07
C GLU A 22 -31.84 5.35 36.47
N SER A 23 -31.57 6.64 36.23
CA SER A 23 -32.54 7.70 36.53
C SER A 23 -33.82 7.52 35.71
N ILE A 24 -33.69 7.24 34.40
CA ILE A 24 -34.81 6.96 33.49
C ILE A 24 -35.65 5.75 33.97
N ARG A 25 -35.03 4.73 34.57
CA ARG A 25 -35.75 3.57 35.15
C ARG A 25 -36.41 3.85 36.50
N ARG A 26 -35.99 4.89 37.23
CA ARG A 26 -36.48 5.22 38.58
C ARG A 26 -37.60 6.27 38.58
N THR A 27 -37.84 6.95 37.46
CA THR A 27 -38.96 7.89 37.26
C THR A 27 -40.17 7.19 36.61
N PRO A 28 -41.32 7.07 37.29
CA PRO A 28 -42.58 6.66 36.67
C PRO A 28 -43.07 7.69 35.64
N MET A 29 -44.08 7.33 34.83
CA MET A 29 -44.66 8.24 33.84
C MET A 29 -45.50 9.35 34.49
N SER A 30 -44.88 10.51 34.72
CA SER A 30 -45.53 11.79 34.99
C SER A 30 -44.68 12.94 34.43
N ASP A 31 -45.33 14.04 34.04
CA ASP A 31 -44.73 15.29 33.53
C ASP A 31 -43.90 15.18 32.23
N HIS A 32 -44.62 15.02 31.11
CA HIS A 32 -44.06 14.89 29.76
C HIS A 32 -43.53 16.21 29.13
N ASN A 33 -43.40 17.30 29.91
CA ASN A 33 -43.35 18.67 29.38
C ASN A 33 -42.09 19.47 29.75
N SER A 34 -41.04 18.80 30.22
CA SER A 34 -39.74 19.42 30.55
C SER A 34 -38.54 18.64 29.99
N GLN A 35 -38.72 17.99 28.83
CA GLN A 35 -37.59 17.51 28.02
C GLN A 35 -36.81 18.68 27.40
N GLN A 36 -36.05 19.40 28.22
CA GLN A 36 -34.81 19.97 27.74
C GLN A 36 -33.94 18.79 27.30
N GLN A 37 -33.87 18.57 25.99
CA GLN A 37 -32.94 17.62 25.41
C GLN A 37 -31.52 18.19 25.63
N GLU A 38 -30.88 17.78 26.74
CA GLU A 38 -29.42 17.86 26.85
C GLU A 38 -28.85 17.31 25.54
N PRO A 39 -28.02 18.07 24.80
CA PRO A 39 -27.48 17.59 23.54
C PRO A 39 -26.77 16.25 23.78
N PRO A 40 -26.92 15.27 22.86
CA PRO A 40 -26.24 14.00 23.01
C PRO A 40 -24.75 14.28 23.20
N VAL A 41 -24.16 13.75 24.28
CA VAL A 41 -22.79 14.08 24.68
C VAL A 41 -21.82 13.54 23.62
N GLU A 42 -21.53 14.38 22.64
CA GLU A 42 -20.74 14.06 21.45
C GLU A 42 -19.35 13.59 21.87
N THR A 43 -18.80 12.62 21.14
CA THR A 43 -17.43 12.15 21.41
C THR A 43 -16.46 13.24 20.96
N PRO A 44 -15.59 13.78 21.83
CA PRO A 44 -14.74 14.90 21.45
C PRO A 44 -13.62 14.44 20.50
N VAL A 45 -13.29 15.28 19.53
CA VAL A 45 -12.30 14.99 18.46
C VAL A 45 -10.93 14.57 19.02
N TRP A 46 -10.49 15.22 20.12
CA TRP A 46 -9.23 14.90 20.80
C TRP A 46 -9.16 13.44 21.29
N LEU A 47 -10.29 12.80 21.60
CA LEU A 47 -10.31 11.40 22.03
C LEU A 47 -10.08 10.46 20.85
N VAL A 48 -10.58 10.82 19.67
CA VAL A 48 -10.31 10.11 18.41
C VAL A 48 -8.82 10.26 18.06
N GLN A 49 -8.27 11.47 18.14
CA GLN A 49 -6.84 11.76 17.90
C GLN A 49 -5.93 11.02 18.89
N ALA A 50 -6.26 11.04 20.19
CA ALA A 50 -5.49 10.35 21.23
C ALA A 50 -5.57 8.82 21.10
N MET A 51 -6.72 8.28 20.68
CA MET A 51 -6.84 6.85 20.38
C MET A 51 -6.09 6.49 19.08
N LEU A 52 -6.12 7.33 18.05
CA LEU A 52 -5.36 7.15 16.81
C LEU A 52 -3.86 7.00 17.11
N LEU A 53 -3.26 7.95 17.85
CA LEU A 53 -1.86 7.88 18.27
C LEU A 53 -1.55 6.62 19.10
N ASN A 54 -2.49 6.19 19.94
CA ASN A 54 -2.37 4.96 20.73
C ASN A 54 -2.37 3.68 19.85
N VAL A 55 -3.15 3.65 18.76
CA VAL A 55 -3.16 2.55 17.78
C VAL A 55 -1.90 2.58 16.90
N VAL A 56 -1.44 3.76 16.47
CA VAL A 56 -0.15 3.93 15.74
C VAL A 56 1.00 3.38 16.59
N TYR A 57 1.13 3.83 17.85
CA TYR A 57 2.18 3.35 18.74
C TYR A 57 2.10 1.83 18.95
N GLY A 58 0.91 1.29 19.20
CA GLY A 58 0.73 -0.13 19.53
C GLY A 58 1.14 -1.10 18.42
N HIS A 59 0.98 -0.72 17.14
CA HIS A 59 1.48 -1.53 16.01
C HIS A 59 2.99 -1.35 15.78
N ASN A 60 3.56 -0.18 16.08
CA ASN A 60 4.97 0.13 15.77
C ASN A 60 5.94 -0.17 16.93
N CYS A 61 5.46 -0.44 18.14
CA CYS A 61 6.29 -0.65 19.34
C CYS A 61 6.90 -2.06 19.51
N GLY A 62 6.81 -2.93 18.50
CA GLY A 62 7.51 -4.23 18.47
C GLY A 62 6.99 -5.35 19.39
N ASP A 63 6.06 -5.07 20.30
CA ASP A 63 5.39 -6.08 21.15
C ASP A 63 4.15 -6.68 20.46
N LYS A 64 4.01 -8.01 20.48
CA LYS A 64 2.90 -8.72 19.82
C LYS A 64 1.56 -8.39 20.49
N ARG A 65 1.55 -8.39 21.83
CA ARG A 65 0.33 -8.15 22.61
C ARG A 65 -0.18 -6.72 22.45
N SER A 66 0.73 -5.75 22.39
CA SER A 66 0.41 -4.35 22.09
C SER A 66 -0.15 -4.18 20.67
N GLY A 67 0.37 -4.94 19.69
CA GLY A 67 -0.18 -4.99 18.33
C GLY A 67 -1.59 -5.59 18.29
N GLU A 68 -1.81 -6.73 18.92
CA GLU A 68 -3.13 -7.39 19.03
C GLU A 68 -4.17 -6.47 19.68
N ILE A 69 -3.81 -5.82 20.78
CA ILE A 69 -4.65 -4.80 21.45
C ILE A 69 -4.90 -3.60 20.53
N ALA A 70 -3.90 -3.13 19.79
CA ALA A 70 -4.05 -2.02 18.86
C ALA A 70 -4.96 -2.36 17.67
N SER A 71 -4.91 -3.59 17.16
CA SER A 71 -5.84 -4.09 16.15
C SER A 71 -7.29 -4.12 16.66
N THR A 72 -7.53 -4.56 17.91
CA THR A 72 -8.86 -4.44 18.55
C THR A 72 -9.28 -2.96 18.71
N HIS A 73 -8.34 -2.08 19.08
CA HIS A 73 -8.61 -0.64 19.21
C HIS A 73 -8.86 0.05 17.86
N ALA A 74 -8.42 -0.50 16.71
CA ALA A 74 -8.66 0.09 15.40
C ALA A 74 -10.16 0.11 15.04
N ALA A 75 -10.91 -0.96 15.37
CA ALA A 75 -12.37 -0.97 15.24
C ALA A 75 -13.03 0.04 16.20
N ALA A 76 -12.58 0.07 17.47
CA ALA A 76 -13.10 1.02 18.45
C ALA A 76 -12.83 2.49 18.09
N LEU A 77 -11.71 2.77 17.42
CA LEU A 77 -11.34 4.09 16.89
C LEU A 77 -12.35 4.57 15.84
N VAL A 78 -12.84 3.70 14.97
CA VAL A 78 -13.88 4.03 13.98
C VAL A 78 -15.23 4.25 14.67
N SER A 79 -15.60 3.44 15.68
CA SER A 79 -16.79 3.71 16.51
C SER A 79 -16.70 5.04 17.27
N LEU A 80 -15.51 5.45 17.72
CA LEU A 80 -15.28 6.77 18.31
C LEU A 80 -15.40 7.90 17.27
N ALA A 81 -14.92 7.70 16.04
CA ALA A 81 -15.07 8.65 14.94
C ALA A 81 -16.54 8.82 14.50
N GLN A 82 -17.31 7.73 14.44
CA GLN A 82 -18.76 7.75 14.22
C GLN A 82 -19.50 8.46 15.36
N GLY A 83 -19.17 8.13 16.62
CA GLY A 83 -19.71 8.79 17.80
C GLY A 83 -19.22 10.24 18.02
N ALA A 84 -18.30 10.72 17.19
CA ALA A 84 -17.80 12.09 17.10
C ALA A 84 -18.30 12.79 15.81
N GLU A 85 -19.31 12.22 15.14
CA GLU A 85 -19.86 12.65 13.84
C GLU A 85 -18.81 13.02 12.78
N LEU A 86 -17.64 12.37 12.76
CA LEU A 86 -16.57 12.71 11.81
C LEU A 86 -16.89 12.26 10.38
N LEU A 87 -17.70 11.22 10.21
CA LEU A 87 -18.15 10.73 8.90
C LEU A 87 -19.27 11.60 8.30
N ARG A 88 -19.83 12.55 9.06
CA ARG A 88 -20.91 13.42 8.61
C ARG A 88 -20.35 14.50 7.67
N PRO A 89 -20.82 14.62 6.40
CA PRO A 89 -20.41 15.71 5.54
C PRO A 89 -20.95 17.04 6.08
N VAL A 90 -20.04 17.92 6.51
CA VAL A 90 -20.32 19.29 6.94
C VAL A 90 -19.45 20.22 6.10
N ARG A 91 -20.08 21.22 5.47
CA ARG A 91 -19.40 22.23 4.66
C ARG A 91 -19.49 23.61 5.31
N VAL A 92 -18.47 24.44 5.07
CA VAL A 92 -18.53 25.88 5.28
C VAL A 92 -18.47 26.51 3.90
N GLU A 93 -19.57 27.14 3.50
CA GLU A 93 -19.56 28.07 2.37
C GLU A 93 -19.06 29.43 2.86
N PRO A 94 -18.36 30.23 2.02
CA PRO A 94 -17.88 31.54 2.41
C PRO A 94 -19.04 32.47 2.77
N SER A 95 -18.84 33.36 3.74
CA SER A 95 -19.81 34.39 4.06
C SER A 95 -20.10 35.27 2.83
N ALA A 96 -21.37 35.48 2.52
CA ALA A 96 -21.77 36.42 1.48
C ALA A 96 -21.47 37.83 1.98
N LYS A 97 -20.42 38.46 1.43
CA LYS A 97 -20.18 39.89 1.61
C LYS A 97 -21.19 40.67 0.76
N ASP A 98 -22.43 40.73 1.25
CA ASP A 98 -23.40 41.72 0.80
C ASP A 98 -22.75 43.09 0.91
N VAL A 99 -22.79 43.84 -0.20
CA VAL A 99 -22.18 45.18 -0.25
C VAL A 99 -23.12 46.13 0.48
N GLU A 100 -22.96 46.22 1.81
CA GLU A 100 -23.57 47.29 2.60
C GLU A 100 -23.15 48.62 2.00
N MET A 101 -24.10 49.29 1.34
CA MET A 101 -23.92 50.61 0.75
C MET A 101 -23.62 51.57 1.89
N MET A 102 -22.37 52.02 1.96
CA MET A 102 -21.84 52.75 3.10
C MET A 102 -22.50 54.14 3.19
N ASP A 103 -23.55 54.25 4.01
CA ASP A 103 -24.24 55.51 4.29
C ASP A 103 -23.24 56.58 4.75
N ALA A 104 -23.40 57.80 4.23
CA ALA A 104 -22.34 58.79 4.16
C ALA A 104 -21.94 59.47 5.50
N ASP A 105 -22.58 59.09 6.61
CA ASP A 105 -22.35 59.67 7.93
C ASP A 105 -21.14 59.01 8.63
N GLY A 106 -19.96 59.55 8.36
CA GLY A 106 -18.63 59.03 8.74
C GLY A 106 -18.27 58.95 10.23
N ALA A 107 -19.22 58.71 11.13
CA ALA A 107 -19.01 58.55 12.57
C ALA A 107 -18.79 57.08 13.01
N GLY A 108 -19.21 56.09 12.22
CA GLY A 108 -19.26 54.67 12.63
C GLY A 108 -17.99 53.82 12.40
N GLY A 109 -17.01 54.32 11.63
CA GLY A 109 -15.98 53.49 10.98
C GLY A 109 -15.13 52.60 11.91
N TRP A 110 -14.83 53.04 13.13
CA TRP A 110 -14.02 52.26 14.08
C TRP A 110 -14.81 51.07 14.69
N SER A 111 -16.14 51.18 14.78
CA SER A 111 -17.00 50.10 15.27
C SER A 111 -17.17 49.00 14.21
N GLY A 112 -17.34 49.40 12.95
CA GLY A 112 -17.45 48.47 11.82
C GLY A 112 -16.20 47.59 11.65
N ALA A 113 -15.01 48.18 11.66
CA ALA A 113 -13.75 47.44 11.52
C ALA A 113 -13.52 46.41 12.65
N GLY A 114 -13.84 46.78 13.90
CA GLY A 114 -13.76 45.86 15.05
C GLY A 114 -14.74 44.70 14.94
N ARG A 115 -15.95 44.96 14.47
CA ARG A 115 -16.98 43.93 14.22
C ARG A 115 -16.57 42.98 13.09
N GLN A 116 -16.12 43.51 11.95
CA GLN A 116 -15.67 42.70 10.82
C GLN A 116 -14.53 41.74 11.24
N HIS A 117 -13.54 42.21 12.01
CA HIS A 117 -12.49 41.33 12.51
C HIS A 117 -12.99 40.22 13.46
N ALA A 118 -14.02 40.49 14.27
CA ALA A 118 -14.64 39.47 15.12
C ALA A 118 -15.40 38.43 14.29
N ASP A 119 -16.16 38.87 13.28
CA ASP A 119 -16.92 38.00 12.39
C ASP A 119 -15.99 37.13 11.50
N GLU A 120 -14.92 37.71 10.94
CA GLU A 120 -13.88 36.99 10.19
C GLU A 120 -13.10 35.98 11.07
N HIS A 121 -12.90 36.30 12.36
CA HIS A 121 -12.30 35.37 13.33
C HIS A 121 -13.24 34.20 13.66
N ALA A 122 -14.54 34.47 13.83
CA ALA A 122 -15.54 33.43 14.05
C ALA A 122 -15.72 32.50 12.83
N GLU A 123 -15.69 33.05 11.60
CA GLU A 123 -15.68 32.27 10.37
C GLU A 123 -14.46 31.33 10.32
N TRP A 124 -13.25 31.86 10.55
CA TRP A 124 -12.01 31.06 10.56
C TRP A 124 -12.01 29.97 11.63
N LEU A 125 -12.45 30.25 12.86
CA LEU A 125 -12.55 29.23 13.92
C LEU A 125 -13.53 28.11 13.53
N ARG A 126 -14.69 28.47 12.96
CA ARG A 126 -15.69 27.49 12.47
C ARG A 126 -15.15 26.64 11.33
N TRP A 127 -14.47 27.26 10.36
CA TRP A 127 -13.82 26.57 9.25
C TRP A 127 -12.73 25.61 9.76
N ARG A 128 -11.84 26.10 10.64
CA ARG A 128 -10.71 25.33 11.20
C ARG A 128 -11.19 24.09 11.96
N ALA A 129 -12.25 24.21 12.76
CA ALA A 129 -12.83 23.07 13.49
C ALA A 129 -13.41 21.98 12.55
N ILE A 130 -13.92 22.37 11.37
CA ILE A 130 -14.46 21.44 10.37
C ILE A 130 -13.33 20.80 9.54
N GLU A 131 -12.30 21.58 9.17
CA GLU A 131 -11.09 21.05 8.52
C GLU A 131 -10.33 20.09 9.45
N GLU A 132 -10.21 20.40 10.75
CA GLU A 132 -9.62 19.51 11.76
C GLU A 132 -10.38 18.17 11.85
N ARG A 133 -11.72 18.21 11.92
CA ARG A 133 -12.56 16.99 11.97
C ARG A 133 -12.40 16.14 10.72
N LYS A 134 -12.41 16.76 9.54
CA LYS A 134 -12.14 16.10 8.25
C LYS A 134 -10.75 15.47 8.20
N ARG A 135 -9.70 16.24 8.50
CA ARG A 135 -8.30 15.77 8.53
C ARG A 135 -8.09 14.65 9.57
N THR A 136 -8.78 14.71 10.72
CA THR A 136 -8.78 13.65 11.73
C THR A 136 -9.36 12.34 11.19
N LEU A 137 -10.49 12.35 10.47
CA LEU A 137 -11.04 11.13 9.86
C LEU A 137 -10.07 10.55 8.82
N TYR A 138 -9.49 11.40 7.97
CA TYR A 138 -8.55 10.92 6.95
C TYR A 138 -7.24 10.36 7.54
N ALA A 139 -6.82 10.80 8.73
CA ALA A 139 -5.71 10.20 9.44
C ALA A 139 -6.06 8.79 9.97
N VAL A 140 -7.31 8.58 10.43
CA VAL A 140 -7.84 7.24 10.76
C VAL A 140 -7.91 6.34 9.51
N PHE A 141 -8.38 6.88 8.38
CA PHE A 141 -8.39 6.16 7.10
C PHE A 141 -6.99 5.79 6.60
N THR A 142 -6.03 6.70 6.71
CA THR A 142 -4.63 6.45 6.31
C THR A 142 -4.04 5.33 7.16
N LEU A 143 -4.23 5.34 8.48
CA LEU A 143 -3.81 4.23 9.34
C LEU A 143 -4.50 2.91 8.98
N SER A 144 -5.83 2.93 8.76
CA SER A 144 -6.60 1.75 8.31
C SER A 144 -5.94 1.13 7.06
N SER A 145 -5.69 1.95 6.04
CA SER A 145 -5.10 1.56 4.75
C SER A 145 -3.64 1.09 4.84
N LEU A 146 -2.86 1.66 5.75
CA LEU A 146 -1.49 1.20 6.05
C LEU A 146 -1.49 -0.17 6.76
N LEU A 147 -2.51 -0.48 7.58
CA LEU A 147 -2.64 -1.81 8.20
C LEU A 147 -3.08 -2.89 7.21
N VAL A 148 -3.93 -2.55 6.22
CA VAL A 148 -4.19 -3.39 5.04
C VAL A 148 -2.86 -3.71 4.35
N SER A 149 -2.07 -2.67 4.09
CA SER A 149 -0.78 -2.77 3.39
C SER A 149 0.29 -3.54 4.15
N ALA A 150 0.36 -3.42 5.48
CA ALA A 150 1.42 -4.01 6.29
C ALA A 150 1.16 -5.47 6.67
N TYR A 151 -0.11 -5.82 6.94
CA TYR A 151 -0.48 -7.06 7.64
C TYR A 151 -1.61 -7.85 6.97
N ASN A 152 -2.08 -7.42 5.78
CA ASN A 152 -3.27 -7.96 5.10
C ASN A 152 -4.57 -7.86 5.93
N HIS A 153 -4.62 -6.99 6.94
CA HIS A 153 -5.81 -6.78 7.76
C HIS A 153 -6.96 -6.20 6.93
N THR A 154 -8.21 -6.56 7.26
CA THR A 154 -9.39 -5.86 6.74
C THR A 154 -9.35 -4.39 7.17
N PRO A 155 -9.60 -3.41 6.28
CA PRO A 155 -9.66 -2.01 6.65
C PRO A 155 -10.79 -1.79 7.67
N ALA A 156 -10.48 -1.12 8.78
CA ALA A 156 -11.47 -0.78 9.81
C ALA A 156 -12.42 0.34 9.37
N LEU A 157 -11.97 1.17 8.41
CA LEU A 157 -12.75 2.17 7.69
C LEU A 157 -12.50 1.97 6.19
N THR A 158 -13.55 1.64 5.44
CA THR A 158 -13.50 1.30 4.01
C THR A 158 -13.55 2.52 3.11
N ASN A 159 -13.17 2.35 1.83
CA ASN A 159 -13.36 3.38 0.81
C ASN A 159 -14.84 3.79 0.66
N SER A 160 -15.79 2.87 0.89
CA SER A 160 -17.24 3.09 0.76
C SER A 160 -17.89 3.95 1.85
N GLU A 161 -17.20 4.19 2.97
CA GLU A 161 -17.77 4.92 4.12
C GLU A 161 -17.45 6.43 4.11
N ILE A 162 -16.59 6.90 3.21
CA ILE A 162 -16.05 8.26 3.23
C ILE A 162 -16.79 9.18 2.25
N LEU A 163 -17.90 9.73 2.74
CA LEU A 163 -18.76 10.69 2.02
C LEU A 163 -18.25 12.15 2.08
N LEU A 164 -17.01 12.38 2.51
CA LEU A 164 -16.45 13.73 2.72
C LEU A 164 -15.85 14.34 1.44
N ASP A 165 -15.72 15.66 1.47
CA ASP A 165 -14.75 16.39 0.63
C ASP A 165 -13.31 15.98 1.01
N LEU A 166 -12.36 16.14 0.09
CA LEU A 166 -10.92 15.99 0.40
C LEU A 166 -10.42 17.15 1.30
N PRO A 167 -9.28 16.98 2.01
CA PRO A 167 -8.64 18.09 2.73
C PRO A 167 -8.25 19.24 1.79
N CYS A 168 -8.39 20.48 2.27
CA CYS A 168 -7.84 21.66 1.58
C CYS A 168 -6.30 21.60 1.54
N ASP A 169 -5.66 22.54 0.86
CA ASP A 169 -4.19 22.62 0.83
C ASP A 169 -3.61 22.98 2.22
N GLU A 170 -2.43 22.43 2.50
CA GLU A 170 -1.71 22.58 3.76
C GLU A 170 -1.54 24.06 4.16
N ASP A 171 -1.21 24.90 3.18
CA ASP A 171 -1.08 26.37 3.25
C ASP A 171 -2.26 27.11 3.93
N PHE A 172 -3.49 26.56 3.87
CA PHE A 172 -4.67 27.13 4.54
C PHE A 172 -4.87 26.58 5.96
N PHE A 173 -4.50 25.31 6.19
CA PHE A 173 -4.62 24.65 7.49
C PHE A 173 -3.54 25.11 8.47
N GLU A 174 -2.35 25.46 7.97
CA GLU A 174 -1.21 25.97 8.73
C GLU A 174 -1.33 27.47 9.06
N ALA A 175 -2.36 28.17 8.56
CA ALA A 175 -2.58 29.58 8.85
C ALA A 175 -2.85 29.81 10.36
N GLU A 176 -1.87 30.37 11.08
CA GLU A 176 -1.89 30.51 12.54
C GLU A 176 -3.00 31.44 13.08
N SER A 177 -3.50 32.36 12.24
CA SER A 177 -4.52 33.34 12.60
C SER A 177 -5.52 33.61 11.48
N ALA A 178 -6.72 34.09 11.85
CA ALA A 178 -7.74 34.53 10.92
C ALA A 178 -7.23 35.59 9.92
N ALA A 179 -6.36 36.50 10.35
CA ALA A 179 -5.78 37.52 9.46
C ALA A 179 -4.92 36.91 8.34
N ILE A 180 -4.10 35.90 8.66
CA ILE A 180 -3.30 35.16 7.66
C ILE A 180 -4.22 34.37 6.73
N PHE A 181 -5.27 33.74 7.26
CA PHE A 181 -6.24 32.97 6.49
C PHE A 181 -7.05 33.84 5.51
N GLN A 182 -7.57 34.99 5.96
CA GLN A 182 -8.29 35.94 5.10
C GLN A 182 -7.35 36.61 4.09
N ALA A 183 -6.09 36.87 4.43
CA ALA A 183 -5.07 37.34 3.47
C ALA A 183 -4.75 36.32 2.35
N LYS A 184 -4.94 35.02 2.61
CA LYS A 184 -4.92 33.95 1.58
C LYS A 184 -6.23 33.82 0.80
N GLY A 185 -7.24 34.66 1.06
CA GLY A 185 -8.56 34.63 0.40
C GLY A 185 -9.64 33.83 1.14
N GLY A 186 -9.40 33.46 2.40
CA GLY A 186 -10.40 32.90 3.31
C GLY A 186 -11.05 31.59 2.85
N VAL A 187 -12.29 31.36 3.29
CA VAL A 187 -13.07 30.14 2.98
C VAL A 187 -13.26 29.94 1.48
N ALA A 188 -13.37 31.01 0.69
CA ALA A 188 -13.54 30.93 -0.75
C ALA A 188 -12.28 30.35 -1.44
N ALA A 189 -11.09 30.83 -1.07
CA ALA A 189 -9.83 30.31 -1.61
C ALA A 189 -9.49 28.91 -1.04
N ALA A 190 -9.78 28.65 0.23
CA ALA A 190 -9.59 27.32 0.83
C ALA A 190 -10.47 26.23 0.17
N ASN A 191 -11.58 26.60 -0.46
CA ASN A 191 -12.48 25.71 -1.20
C ASN A 191 -12.15 25.58 -2.71
N HIS A 192 -11.10 26.23 -3.24
CA HIS A 192 -10.87 26.33 -4.69
C HIS A 192 -10.68 24.98 -5.42
N ASN A 193 -10.18 23.94 -4.73
CA ASN A 193 -10.01 22.58 -5.23
C ASN A 193 -10.99 21.56 -4.62
N ARG A 194 -12.07 22.03 -3.98
CA ARG A 194 -13.07 21.20 -3.28
C ARG A 194 -13.69 20.15 -4.21
N MET A 195 -13.55 18.88 -3.83
CA MET A 195 -14.11 17.70 -4.50
C MET A 195 -14.35 16.59 -3.48
N THR A 196 -15.38 15.76 -3.67
CA THR A 196 -15.58 14.59 -2.79
C THR A 196 -14.54 13.50 -3.04
N PHE A 197 -14.26 12.72 -2.00
CA PHE A 197 -13.40 11.54 -2.08
C PHE A 197 -13.84 10.58 -3.20
N HIS A 198 -15.16 10.32 -3.31
CA HIS A 198 -15.73 9.44 -4.33
C HIS A 198 -15.64 9.99 -5.76
N GLU A 199 -15.79 11.30 -5.96
CA GLU A 199 -15.59 11.92 -7.28
C GLU A 199 -14.13 11.81 -7.71
N ALA A 200 -13.18 12.10 -6.80
CA ALA A 200 -11.75 12.04 -7.08
C ALA A 200 -11.28 10.61 -7.37
N LEU A 201 -11.57 9.65 -6.48
CA LEU A 201 -11.23 8.24 -6.67
C LEU A 201 -11.92 7.64 -7.91
N GLY A 202 -13.19 7.97 -8.13
CA GLY A 202 -13.94 7.52 -9.31
C GLY A 202 -13.38 8.09 -10.62
N LYS A 203 -12.87 9.34 -10.60
CA LYS A 203 -12.22 9.99 -11.75
C LYS A 203 -10.87 9.35 -12.08
N LEU A 204 -10.12 8.90 -11.07
CA LEU A 204 -8.90 8.09 -11.27
C LEU A 204 -9.24 6.74 -11.91
N LEU A 205 -10.13 5.95 -11.31
CA LEU A 205 -10.48 4.59 -11.77
C LEU A 205 -11.12 4.56 -13.17
N ARG A 206 -11.88 5.60 -13.55
CA ARG A 206 -12.47 5.73 -14.90
C ARG A 206 -11.49 6.22 -15.99
N THR A 207 -10.22 6.46 -15.66
CA THR A 207 -9.22 6.92 -16.67
C THR A 207 -9.07 5.95 -17.85
N ASN A 208 -9.17 4.64 -17.61
CA ASN A 208 -9.03 3.61 -18.64
C ASN A 208 -10.06 3.77 -19.79
N GLU A 209 -11.30 4.19 -19.47
CA GLU A 209 -12.38 4.42 -20.44
C GLU A 209 -11.98 5.45 -21.52
N LYS A 210 -11.13 6.42 -21.15
CA LYS A 210 -10.61 7.46 -22.05
C LYS A 210 -9.36 7.03 -22.82
N GLN A 211 -8.63 6.01 -22.35
CA GLN A 211 -7.32 5.60 -22.89
C GLN A 211 -7.39 4.41 -23.86
N TYR A 212 -8.55 3.77 -24.03
CA TYR A 212 -8.84 2.62 -24.91
C TYR A 212 -8.47 2.76 -26.41
N LYS A 213 -7.87 3.87 -26.82
CA LYS A 213 -7.39 4.17 -28.18
C LYS A 213 -5.86 4.14 -28.35
N ARG A 214 -5.08 3.88 -27.29
CA ARG A 214 -3.61 3.67 -27.39
C ARG A 214 -3.28 2.17 -27.28
N PRO A 215 -2.51 1.58 -28.21
CA PRO A 215 -2.09 0.19 -28.09
C PRO A 215 -1.04 0.03 -26.97
N PHE A 216 -1.01 -1.15 -26.33
CA PHE A 216 0.07 -1.53 -25.43
C PHE A 216 1.35 -1.78 -26.24
N THR A 217 2.26 -0.81 -26.27
CA THR A 217 3.54 -0.89 -26.97
C THR A 217 4.70 -0.48 -26.07
N ASN A 218 5.76 -1.30 -26.10
CA ASN A 218 7.07 -1.14 -25.45
C ASN A 218 7.09 -1.33 -23.92
N ALA A 219 7.68 -2.44 -23.47
CA ALA A 219 7.98 -2.72 -22.06
C ALA A 219 9.21 -1.95 -21.52
N HIS A 220 9.50 -0.77 -22.09
CA HIS A 220 10.74 0.01 -21.87
C HIS A 220 10.46 1.50 -21.61
N GLN A 221 9.24 1.85 -21.21
CA GLN A 221 9.00 3.15 -20.56
C GLN A 221 9.50 3.09 -19.11
N ALA A 222 9.79 4.26 -18.51
CA ALA A 222 9.88 4.37 -17.07
C ALA A 222 8.47 4.26 -16.44
N PHE A 223 8.39 3.86 -15.17
CA PHE A 223 7.12 3.73 -14.45
C PHE A 223 7.24 4.25 -13.00
N GLY A 224 6.13 4.28 -12.26
CA GLY A 224 6.12 4.72 -10.87
C GLY A 224 6.67 6.14 -10.68
N SER A 225 7.55 6.28 -9.70
CA SER A 225 8.34 7.46 -9.37
C SER A 225 9.35 7.91 -10.43
N ALA A 226 9.69 7.04 -11.40
CA ALA A 226 10.67 7.33 -12.45
C ALA A 226 10.07 7.92 -13.74
N VAL A 227 8.74 8.09 -13.84
CA VAL A 227 8.11 8.75 -15.00
C VAL A 227 8.35 10.24 -14.95
N ASP A 228 8.91 10.82 -16.02
CA ASP A 228 9.00 12.27 -16.18
C ASP A 228 7.60 12.90 -16.25
N ALA A 229 7.38 14.01 -15.55
CA ALA A 229 6.10 14.68 -15.49
C ALA A 229 5.56 15.14 -16.86
N SER A 230 6.43 15.29 -17.86
CA SER A 230 6.08 15.62 -19.24
C SER A 230 5.39 14.47 -20.01
N ASP A 231 5.65 13.21 -19.66
CA ASP A 231 5.06 12.02 -20.28
C ASP A 231 3.72 11.60 -19.65
N LEU A 232 3.33 12.23 -18.55
CA LEU A 232 2.10 11.93 -17.80
C LEU A 232 0.83 12.43 -18.52
N PRO A 233 -0.32 11.74 -18.39
CA PRO A 233 -1.57 12.20 -18.95
C PRO A 233 -2.04 13.50 -18.27
N LYS A 234 -2.51 14.50 -19.03
CA LYS A 234 -3.04 15.75 -18.45
C LYS A 234 -4.13 15.45 -17.41
N SER A 235 -3.93 15.96 -16.20
CA SER A 235 -4.83 15.73 -15.06
C SER A 235 -5.69 16.95 -14.75
N ASP A 236 -7.00 16.74 -14.72
CA ASP A 236 -7.98 17.72 -14.23
C ASP A 236 -8.19 17.59 -12.70
N LEU A 237 -7.30 16.90 -11.97
CA LEU A 237 -7.33 16.73 -10.51
C LEU A 237 -6.20 17.54 -9.88
N LYS A 238 -6.53 18.37 -8.88
CA LYS A 238 -5.58 19.19 -8.11
C LYS A 238 -5.73 18.99 -6.59
N PRO A 239 -5.54 17.76 -6.07
CA PRO A 239 -5.60 17.50 -4.63
C PRO A 239 -4.40 18.11 -3.89
N SER A 240 -4.62 18.47 -2.63
CA SER A 240 -3.61 18.82 -1.63
C SER A 240 -2.56 17.72 -1.42
N SER A 241 -1.45 17.98 -0.69
CA SER A 241 -0.47 16.94 -0.36
C SER A 241 -1.13 15.81 0.45
N PHE A 242 -2.00 16.15 1.41
CA PHE A 242 -2.76 15.15 2.15
C PHE A 242 -3.80 14.45 1.25
N GLY A 243 -4.46 15.19 0.35
CA GLY A 243 -5.37 14.62 -0.66
C GLY A 243 -4.70 13.57 -1.56
N CYS A 244 -3.46 13.81 -1.98
CA CYS A 244 -2.63 12.84 -2.71
C CYS A 244 -2.43 11.56 -1.89
N LEU A 245 -2.02 11.70 -0.62
CA LEU A 245 -1.74 10.57 0.29
C LEU A 245 -3.00 9.73 0.54
N ILE A 246 -4.15 10.37 0.71
CA ILE A 246 -5.45 9.72 0.85
C ILE A 246 -5.79 8.92 -0.40
N LEU A 247 -5.62 9.50 -1.59
CA LEU A 247 -6.00 8.84 -2.85
C LEU A 247 -5.11 7.64 -3.19
N ILE A 248 -3.81 7.67 -2.89
CA ILE A 248 -2.96 6.49 -3.12
C ILE A 248 -3.26 5.35 -2.12
N ASN A 249 -3.56 5.69 -0.85
CA ASN A 249 -4.04 4.72 0.13
C ASN A 249 -5.38 4.08 -0.31
N ALA A 250 -6.30 4.87 -0.87
CA ALA A 250 -7.56 4.37 -1.42
C ALA A 250 -7.35 3.41 -2.62
N LEU A 251 -6.33 3.63 -3.44
CA LEU A 251 -5.96 2.71 -4.52
C LEU A 251 -5.35 1.40 -3.98
N HIS A 252 -4.53 1.43 -2.91
CA HIS A 252 -4.10 0.20 -2.22
C HIS A 252 -5.29 -0.60 -1.67
N ASN A 253 -6.24 0.06 -1.00
CA ASN A 253 -7.47 -0.59 -0.55
C ASN A 253 -8.26 -1.19 -1.71
N TYR A 254 -8.34 -0.51 -2.86
CA TYR A 254 -9.03 -1.01 -4.05
C TYR A 254 -8.34 -2.25 -4.66
N ILE A 255 -7.01 -2.27 -4.74
CA ILE A 255 -6.22 -3.46 -5.16
C ILE A 255 -6.50 -4.64 -4.20
N TRP A 256 -6.50 -4.38 -2.89
CA TRP A 256 -6.79 -5.38 -1.87
C TRP A 256 -8.22 -5.91 -1.96
N GLU A 257 -9.23 -5.04 -1.99
CA GLU A 257 -10.64 -5.42 -2.11
C GLU A 257 -10.91 -6.24 -3.38
N THR A 258 -10.30 -5.85 -4.51
CA THR A 258 -10.39 -6.58 -5.78
C THR A 258 -9.91 -8.04 -5.62
N ARG A 259 -8.83 -8.24 -4.86
CA ARG A 259 -8.31 -9.59 -4.55
C ARG A 259 -9.18 -10.35 -3.55
N GLN A 260 -9.65 -9.71 -2.47
CA GLN A 260 -10.47 -10.40 -1.47
C GLN A 260 -11.83 -10.86 -2.02
N ARG A 261 -12.45 -10.09 -2.92
CA ARG A 261 -13.68 -10.50 -3.62
C ARG A 261 -13.50 -11.77 -4.46
N HIS A 262 -12.27 -12.13 -4.81
CA HIS A 262 -11.90 -13.33 -5.55
C HIS A 262 -11.35 -14.47 -4.67
N HIS A 263 -11.30 -14.32 -3.33
CA HIS A 263 -10.72 -15.31 -2.40
C HIS A 263 -11.32 -16.72 -2.51
N ASN A 264 -12.61 -16.81 -2.87
CA ASN A 264 -13.33 -18.08 -3.09
C ASN A 264 -13.16 -18.65 -4.51
N LYS A 265 -12.27 -18.09 -5.34
CA LYS A 265 -11.98 -18.52 -6.71
C LYS A 265 -10.47 -18.64 -6.93
N VAL A 266 -10.07 -19.41 -7.93
CA VAL A 266 -8.66 -19.51 -8.34
C VAL A 266 -8.26 -18.19 -9.00
N TRP A 267 -7.40 -17.40 -8.35
CA TRP A 267 -6.85 -16.18 -8.95
C TRP A 267 -5.92 -16.53 -10.10
N THR A 268 -6.28 -16.12 -11.30
CA THR A 268 -5.57 -16.43 -12.54
C THR A 268 -4.66 -15.31 -13.01
N ASN A 269 -3.70 -15.66 -13.88
CA ASN A 269 -2.90 -14.67 -14.62
C ASN A 269 -3.78 -13.72 -15.48
N GLU A 270 -4.99 -14.13 -15.85
CA GLU A 270 -5.93 -13.23 -16.54
C GLU A 270 -6.57 -12.19 -15.60
N GLU A 271 -6.81 -12.53 -14.34
CA GLU A 271 -7.32 -11.57 -13.34
C GLU A 271 -6.22 -10.58 -12.95
N THR A 272 -4.95 -11.01 -12.89
CA THR A 272 -3.79 -10.10 -12.84
C THR A 272 -3.80 -9.11 -14.02
N GLU A 273 -3.97 -9.60 -15.25
CA GLU A 273 -4.01 -8.75 -16.46
C GLU A 273 -5.24 -7.83 -16.53
N LYS A 274 -6.42 -8.30 -16.09
CA LYS A 274 -7.67 -7.50 -16.01
C LYS A 274 -7.52 -6.39 -14.96
N MET A 275 -6.99 -6.71 -13.77
CA MET A 275 -6.73 -5.76 -12.70
C MET A 275 -5.67 -4.71 -13.13
N HIS A 276 -4.58 -5.15 -13.76
CA HIS A 276 -3.54 -4.28 -14.29
C HIS A 276 -4.12 -3.25 -15.28
N ARG A 277 -4.86 -3.69 -16.30
CA ARG A 277 -5.47 -2.81 -17.32
C ARG A 277 -6.44 -1.79 -16.73
N HIS A 278 -7.09 -2.10 -15.60
CA HIS A 278 -7.99 -1.16 -14.94
C HIS A 278 -7.24 -0.14 -14.05
N ILE A 279 -6.22 -0.58 -13.31
CA ILE A 279 -5.59 0.20 -12.24
C ILE A 279 -4.33 0.94 -12.70
N GLU A 280 -3.56 0.44 -13.68
CA GLU A 280 -2.38 1.16 -14.22
C GLU A 280 -2.75 2.58 -14.73
N PRO A 281 -3.85 2.79 -15.50
CA PRO A 281 -4.29 4.13 -15.89
C PRO A 281 -4.66 5.03 -14.70
N ALA A 282 -5.18 4.45 -13.60
CA ALA A 282 -5.53 5.18 -12.39
C ALA A 282 -4.29 5.61 -11.60
N LEU A 283 -3.23 4.77 -11.55
CA LEU A 283 -1.94 5.13 -10.95
C LEU A 283 -1.22 6.20 -11.77
N ARG A 284 -1.25 6.13 -13.11
CA ARG A 284 -0.72 7.20 -13.99
C ARG A 284 -1.49 8.51 -13.83
N ALA A 285 -2.82 8.45 -13.72
CA ALA A 285 -3.64 9.65 -13.45
C ALA A 285 -3.42 10.22 -12.05
N TRP A 286 -3.13 9.37 -11.05
CA TRP A 286 -2.76 9.81 -9.71
C TRP A 286 -1.40 10.51 -9.73
N HIS A 287 -0.39 9.94 -10.39
CA HIS A 287 0.93 10.58 -10.49
C HIS A 287 0.83 11.92 -11.23
N ALA A 288 0.03 11.97 -12.31
CA ALA A 288 -0.26 13.20 -13.01
C ALA A 288 -0.96 14.26 -12.14
N ALA A 289 -1.87 13.86 -11.25
CA ALA A 289 -2.52 14.76 -10.30
C ALA A 289 -1.54 15.29 -9.25
N TRP A 290 -0.69 14.42 -8.70
CA TRP A 290 0.38 14.78 -7.77
C TRP A 290 1.35 15.77 -8.41
N ALA A 291 1.74 15.58 -9.66
CA ALA A 291 2.62 16.49 -10.40
C ALA A 291 1.98 17.84 -10.79
N THR A 292 0.70 18.10 -10.49
CA THR A 292 0.08 19.42 -10.76
C THR A 292 0.41 20.50 -9.73
N ASN A 293 0.90 20.13 -8.53
CA ASN A 293 1.24 21.10 -7.49
C ASN A 293 2.75 21.42 -7.53
N PRO A 294 3.16 22.68 -7.76
CA PRO A 294 4.58 23.07 -7.84
C PRO A 294 5.33 23.02 -6.49
N GLN A 295 4.66 22.77 -5.36
CA GLN A 295 5.31 22.50 -4.07
C GLN A 295 5.59 20.99 -3.83
N HIS A 296 5.02 20.09 -4.63
CA HIS A 296 5.28 18.66 -4.48
C HIS A 296 6.67 18.32 -5.02
N SER A 297 7.48 17.69 -4.18
CA SER A 297 8.78 17.12 -4.53
C SER A 297 8.89 15.73 -3.91
N PRO A 298 9.60 14.78 -4.56
CA PRO A 298 9.81 13.45 -4.01
C PRO A 298 11.07 13.41 -3.09
N GLU A 299 11.85 14.49 -3.03
CA GLU A 299 13.10 14.64 -2.26
C GLU A 299 12.86 14.87 -0.76
N ARG A 300 13.89 14.60 0.06
CA ARG A 300 13.91 14.94 1.50
C ARG A 300 15.21 15.63 1.92
N PRO A 301 15.15 16.79 2.61
CA PRO A 301 13.96 17.62 2.86
C PRO A 301 13.37 18.17 1.55
N ASN A 302 12.08 18.55 1.56
CA ASN A 302 11.44 19.13 0.38
C ASN A 302 12.09 20.50 0.05
N PRO A 303 12.57 20.74 -1.19
CA PRO A 303 13.31 21.94 -1.57
C PRO A 303 12.48 23.24 -1.53
N HIS A 304 11.15 23.14 -1.49
CA HIS A 304 10.24 24.28 -1.34
C HIS A 304 9.89 24.57 0.13
N GLY A 305 10.44 23.81 1.09
CA GLY A 305 10.15 23.93 2.52
C GLY A 305 8.82 23.31 2.96
N ALA A 306 8.09 22.65 2.06
CA ALA A 306 6.79 22.05 2.35
C ALA A 306 6.91 20.75 3.17
N GLY A 307 5.81 20.33 3.81
CA GLY A 307 5.77 19.12 4.64
C GLY A 307 6.03 17.80 3.89
N PRO A 308 6.37 16.72 4.61
CA PRO A 308 6.80 15.43 4.02
C PRO A 308 5.70 14.66 3.27
N LEU A 309 4.44 15.08 3.38
CA LEU A 309 3.27 14.38 2.83
C LEU A 309 3.36 14.14 1.32
N SER A 310 3.92 15.08 0.56
CA SER A 310 4.12 14.94 -0.88
C SER A 310 5.08 13.79 -1.22
N ALA A 311 6.25 13.73 -0.57
CA ALA A 311 7.22 12.65 -0.69
C ALA A 311 6.76 11.32 -0.04
N ASP A 312 5.90 11.35 0.98
CA ASP A 312 5.32 10.15 1.62
C ASP A 312 4.42 9.35 0.66
N CYS A 313 3.86 10.02 -0.35
CA CYS A 313 3.02 9.37 -1.35
C CYS A 313 3.81 8.47 -2.32
N ILE A 314 5.08 8.81 -2.59
CA ILE A 314 5.87 8.23 -3.68
C ILE A 314 6.22 6.76 -3.44
N PRO A 315 6.70 6.33 -2.24
CA PRO A 315 6.83 4.92 -1.92
C PRO A 315 5.52 4.13 -2.03
N LEU A 316 4.36 4.77 -1.78
CA LEU A 316 3.06 4.12 -1.94
C LEU A 316 2.65 4.00 -3.43
N LEU A 317 3.07 4.91 -4.30
CA LEU A 317 2.87 4.78 -5.75
C LEU A 317 3.61 3.54 -6.28
N ASP A 318 4.90 3.45 -6.00
CA ASP A 318 5.74 2.36 -6.48
C ASP A 318 5.29 1.00 -5.93
N LEU A 319 4.95 0.96 -4.64
CA LEU A 319 4.40 -0.22 -3.99
C LEU A 319 3.06 -0.66 -4.60
N ALA A 320 2.25 0.27 -5.11
CA ALA A 320 1.02 -0.08 -5.82
C ALA A 320 1.32 -0.78 -7.16
N TYR A 321 2.30 -0.29 -7.93
CA TYR A 321 2.74 -0.93 -9.18
C TYR A 321 3.28 -2.35 -8.94
N VAL A 322 4.17 -2.53 -7.96
CA VAL A 322 4.66 -3.86 -7.54
C VAL A 322 3.49 -4.80 -7.24
N ARG A 323 2.53 -4.31 -6.43
CA ARG A 323 1.36 -5.08 -6.00
C ARG A 323 0.34 -5.36 -7.10
N LEU A 324 0.39 -4.74 -8.28
CA LEU A 324 -0.44 -5.19 -9.41
C LEU A 324 -0.07 -6.60 -9.85
N PHE A 325 1.22 -6.98 -9.76
CA PHE A 325 1.75 -8.22 -10.31
C PHE A 325 1.99 -9.34 -9.29
N VAL A 326 2.37 -9.01 -8.05
CA VAL A 326 2.55 -10.00 -6.96
C VAL A 326 1.45 -9.91 -5.90
N ASN A 327 1.12 -11.06 -5.28
CA ASN A 327 0.16 -11.13 -4.18
C ASN A 327 0.83 -11.49 -2.86
N LEU A 328 1.19 -10.46 -2.08
CA LEU A 328 1.91 -10.62 -0.81
C LEU A 328 0.99 -10.94 0.39
N SER A 329 -0.34 -11.02 0.21
CA SER A 329 -1.32 -11.17 1.31
C SER A 329 -0.96 -12.27 2.33
N ARG A 330 -0.63 -13.48 1.88
CA ARG A 330 -0.25 -14.60 2.78
C ARG A 330 1.07 -14.35 3.52
N SER A 331 2.08 -13.80 2.84
CA SER A 331 3.35 -13.44 3.49
C SER A 331 3.16 -12.34 4.56
N LYS A 332 2.21 -11.41 4.37
CA LYS A 332 1.90 -10.39 5.39
C LYS A 332 1.08 -10.94 6.56
N GLU A 333 0.18 -11.91 6.34
CA GLU A 333 -0.45 -12.67 7.44
C GLU A 333 0.59 -13.42 8.29
N LYS A 334 1.58 -14.05 7.65
CA LYS A 334 2.69 -14.74 8.31
C LYS A 334 3.61 -13.79 9.07
N PHE A 335 3.93 -12.64 8.49
CA PHE A 335 4.67 -11.56 9.14
C PHE A 335 3.95 -11.07 10.42
N TRP A 336 2.64 -10.84 10.37
CA TRP A 336 1.84 -10.50 11.55
C TRP A 336 1.84 -11.59 12.63
N GLN A 337 1.77 -12.86 12.23
CA GLN A 337 1.84 -14.00 13.14
C GLN A 337 3.22 -14.13 13.85
N ARG A 338 4.27 -13.52 13.29
CA ARG A 338 5.70 -13.71 13.61
C ARG A 338 6.26 -15.06 13.18
N ASP A 339 5.72 -15.58 12.09
CA ASP A 339 6.15 -16.81 11.45
C ASP A 339 7.05 -16.45 10.25
N TRP A 340 8.35 -16.25 10.51
CA TRP A 340 9.31 -15.80 9.50
C TRP A 340 9.62 -16.88 8.45
N ASP A 341 9.67 -18.14 8.88
CA ASP A 341 9.89 -19.29 7.99
C ASP A 341 8.67 -19.54 7.12
N GLY A 342 7.47 -19.56 7.70
CA GLY A 342 6.22 -19.61 6.94
C GLY A 342 6.02 -18.40 6.01
N MET A 343 6.55 -17.23 6.36
CA MET A 343 6.58 -16.07 5.46
C MET A 343 7.45 -16.35 4.23
N ALA A 344 8.66 -16.88 4.43
CA ALA A 344 9.59 -17.24 3.36
C ALA A 344 9.02 -18.36 2.48
N GLU A 345 8.35 -19.34 3.07
CA GLU A 345 7.65 -20.40 2.33
C GLU A 345 6.53 -19.85 1.43
N GLU A 346 5.69 -18.92 1.91
CA GLU A 346 4.61 -18.34 1.10
C GLU A 346 5.16 -17.48 -0.06
N LEU A 347 6.35 -16.87 0.12
CA LEU A 347 7.07 -16.20 -0.97
C LEU A 347 7.66 -17.20 -1.98
N ALA A 348 8.26 -18.31 -1.53
CA ALA A 348 8.85 -19.33 -2.41
C ALA A 348 7.79 -20.15 -3.18
N LYS A 349 6.65 -20.46 -2.54
CA LYS A 349 5.43 -20.95 -3.24
C LYS A 349 4.98 -19.93 -4.30
N GLY A 350 5.18 -18.64 -4.03
CA GLY A 350 5.21 -17.58 -5.05
C GLY A 350 3.84 -17.19 -5.58
N SER A 351 3.04 -16.55 -4.72
CA SER A 351 1.69 -16.08 -5.04
C SER A 351 0.79 -17.19 -5.58
N GLU A 352 0.91 -18.40 -5.03
CA GLU A 352 0.21 -19.57 -5.52
C GLU A 352 -1.30 -19.47 -5.26
N ILE A 353 -2.06 -19.12 -6.31
CA ILE A 353 -3.23 -19.93 -6.62
C ILE A 353 -3.09 -20.42 -8.06
N ILE A 354 -2.66 -21.68 -8.20
CA ILE A 354 -2.85 -22.58 -9.35
C ILE A 354 -2.09 -23.87 -8.96
N GLN A 355 -2.80 -24.94 -8.61
CA GLN A 355 -2.23 -26.29 -8.46
C GLN A 355 -2.67 -27.27 -9.55
N HIS A 356 -3.52 -26.81 -10.50
CA HIS A 356 -4.15 -27.68 -11.51
C HIS A 356 -4.18 -27.09 -12.94
N ALA A 357 -3.24 -26.20 -13.30
CA ALA A 357 -3.18 -25.66 -14.67
C ALA A 357 -2.52 -26.61 -15.70
N GLU A 358 -1.89 -27.71 -15.25
CA GLU A 358 -1.25 -28.69 -16.14
C GLU A 358 -2.26 -29.59 -16.89
N HIS A 359 -3.56 -29.44 -16.64
CA HIS A 359 -4.63 -30.30 -17.19
C HIS A 359 -5.73 -29.53 -17.95
N SER A 360 -5.38 -28.40 -18.58
CA SER A 360 -6.26 -27.70 -19.53
C SER A 360 -5.63 -27.67 -20.93
N PRO A 361 -6.27 -28.23 -21.97
CA PRO A 361 -5.72 -28.24 -23.32
C PRO A 361 -5.52 -26.84 -23.90
N SER A 362 -4.42 -26.65 -24.63
CA SER A 362 -4.15 -25.43 -25.38
C SER A 362 -5.11 -25.27 -26.55
N SER A 363 -6.07 -24.35 -26.43
CA SER A 363 -7.05 -24.06 -27.48
C SER A 363 -6.43 -23.23 -28.62
N ASN A 364 -5.89 -23.94 -29.60
CA ASN A 364 -5.73 -23.59 -31.02
C ASN A 364 -5.41 -22.13 -31.37
N ALA A 365 -4.13 -21.84 -31.58
CA ALA A 365 -3.71 -20.84 -32.56
C ALA A 365 -3.09 -21.58 -33.76
N ASP A 366 -3.92 -21.89 -34.77
CA ASP A 366 -3.53 -22.05 -36.19
C ASP A 366 -4.70 -22.59 -37.04
N SER A 367 -5.34 -21.71 -37.82
CA SER A 367 -5.98 -22.06 -39.11
C SER A 367 -6.35 -20.78 -39.88
N VAL A 368 -5.50 -20.39 -40.83
CA VAL A 368 -5.88 -19.47 -41.93
C VAL A 368 -6.02 -20.32 -43.18
N VAL A 369 -7.18 -20.29 -43.87
CA VAL A 369 -7.33 -20.42 -45.34
C VAL A 369 -8.83 -20.44 -45.77
N THR A 370 -9.16 -19.56 -46.72
CA THR A 370 -10.33 -19.49 -47.64
C THR A 370 -11.80 -19.39 -47.14
N ASP A 371 -12.44 -18.34 -47.68
CA ASP A 371 -13.88 -18.03 -47.90
C ASP A 371 -14.56 -18.98 -48.94
N PRO A 372 -15.85 -18.82 -49.37
CA PRO A 372 -16.99 -18.06 -48.79
C PRO A 372 -18.36 -18.81 -48.79
N SER A 373 -19.38 -18.31 -48.06
CA SER A 373 -20.80 -18.26 -48.54
C SER A 373 -21.87 -17.69 -47.56
N SER A 374 -22.82 -16.93 -48.13
CA SER A 374 -24.23 -16.68 -47.71
C SER A 374 -24.63 -16.34 -46.26
N THR A 375 -24.90 -15.04 -46.08
CA THR A 375 -25.96 -14.37 -45.27
C THR A 375 -27.36 -15.03 -45.25
N PRO A 376 -28.33 -14.56 -44.42
CA PRO A 376 -28.29 -13.86 -43.11
C PRO A 376 -29.34 -14.39 -42.08
N GLY A 377 -29.36 -13.86 -40.84
CA GLY A 377 -30.44 -14.17 -39.86
C GLY A 377 -30.56 -13.28 -38.62
N THR A 378 -31.37 -12.21 -38.71
CA THR A 378 -32.12 -11.49 -37.65
C THR A 378 -31.57 -11.30 -36.22
N ASN A 379 -31.53 -10.01 -35.82
CA ASN A 379 -32.05 -9.37 -34.59
C ASN A 379 -32.72 -10.28 -33.52
N SER A 380 -32.63 -10.02 -32.21
CA SER A 380 -32.78 -8.69 -31.59
C SER A 380 -32.20 -8.59 -30.16
N LEU A 381 -32.09 -7.34 -29.70
CA LEU A 381 -31.85 -6.91 -28.31
C LEU A 381 -32.82 -7.55 -27.29
N THR A 382 -32.33 -7.74 -26.06
CA THR A 382 -33.01 -7.22 -24.86
C THR A 382 -32.01 -6.89 -23.74
N VAL A 383 -32.38 -5.92 -22.91
CA VAL A 383 -31.77 -5.54 -21.63
C VAL A 383 -32.66 -6.11 -20.53
N ASP A 384 -32.09 -6.62 -19.41
CA ASP A 384 -32.48 -6.14 -18.07
C ASP A 384 -31.50 -6.57 -16.94
N THR A 385 -31.85 -6.16 -15.73
CA THR A 385 -31.04 -6.02 -14.52
C THR A 385 -31.54 -6.99 -13.40
N PRO A 386 -30.95 -7.05 -12.19
CA PRO A 386 -31.02 -8.25 -11.34
C PRO A 386 -32.09 -8.24 -10.23
N PRO A 387 -32.41 -9.41 -9.65
CA PRO A 387 -33.05 -9.53 -8.34
C PRO A 387 -32.04 -9.87 -7.21
N THR A 388 -32.44 -9.55 -5.97
CA THR A 388 -31.68 -9.70 -4.73
C THR A 388 -32.31 -10.72 -3.76
N HIS A 389 -31.63 -10.99 -2.63
CA HIS A 389 -32.13 -11.50 -1.33
C HIS A 389 -31.98 -13.00 -0.93
N THR A 390 -31.11 -13.16 0.10
CA THR A 390 -31.35 -13.84 1.41
C THR A 390 -31.31 -15.37 1.61
N SER A 391 -30.78 -15.69 2.81
CA SER A 391 -31.04 -16.85 3.71
C SER A 391 -30.46 -18.24 3.39
N SER A 392 -29.64 -18.69 4.35
CA SER A 392 -29.37 -20.08 4.75
C SER A 392 -30.19 -20.39 6.03
N PRO A 393 -30.06 -21.55 6.75
CA PRO A 393 -29.28 -22.77 6.47
C PRO A 393 -30.09 -24.09 6.69
N GLU A 394 -29.45 -25.26 6.48
CA GLU A 394 -29.26 -26.34 7.50
C GLU A 394 -29.00 -27.76 6.91
N PHE A 395 -28.51 -28.62 7.81
CA PHE A 395 -27.90 -29.95 7.71
C PHE A 395 -28.51 -31.05 6.81
N GLY A 396 -27.64 -31.97 6.37
CA GLY A 396 -28.01 -33.30 5.84
C GLY A 396 -26.82 -34.25 5.69
N VAL A 397 -26.53 -35.09 6.68
CA VAL A 397 -25.37 -36.03 6.70
C VAL A 397 -25.83 -37.49 6.66
N SER A 398 -25.41 -38.28 5.66
CA SER A 398 -24.96 -39.70 5.82
C SER A 398 -24.76 -40.52 4.54
N LYS A 399 -23.61 -41.23 4.50
CA LYS A 399 -23.42 -42.66 4.16
C LYS A 399 -23.70 -43.25 2.75
N LEU A 400 -22.59 -43.67 2.15
CA LEU A 400 -22.32 -44.92 1.39
C LEU A 400 -22.99 -46.21 1.98
N PRO A 401 -22.98 -47.41 1.34
CA PRO A 401 -22.16 -47.87 0.20
C PRO A 401 -22.91 -48.73 -0.86
N LEU A 402 -22.18 -49.33 -1.83
CA LEU A 402 -22.22 -50.78 -2.17
C LEU A 402 -21.18 -51.17 -3.24
N SER A 403 -20.81 -52.47 -3.34
CA SER A 403 -19.66 -52.93 -4.15
C SER A 403 -19.65 -54.43 -4.53
N SER A 404 -19.54 -54.74 -5.83
CA SER A 404 -19.10 -56.02 -6.45
C SER A 404 -19.00 -55.81 -7.98
N SER A 405 -17.92 -56.11 -8.73
CA SER A 405 -17.28 -57.39 -9.12
C SER A 405 -18.20 -58.32 -9.93
N VAL A 406 -17.83 -58.93 -11.08
CA VAL A 406 -16.55 -59.06 -11.87
C VAL A 406 -16.86 -58.86 -13.40
N ASN A 407 -16.05 -59.09 -14.46
CA ASN A 407 -14.86 -59.93 -14.75
C ASN A 407 -14.00 -59.34 -15.93
N ALA A 408 -13.04 -60.11 -16.51
CA ALA A 408 -12.02 -59.66 -17.49
C ALA A 408 -12.28 -59.96 -19.00
N GLY A 409 -11.52 -59.29 -19.87
CA GLY A 409 -11.44 -59.46 -21.34
C GLY A 409 -10.11 -58.91 -21.92
N LEU A 410 -9.72 -59.28 -23.14
CA LEU A 410 -8.32 -59.17 -23.63
C LEU A 410 -8.08 -58.21 -24.82
N THR A 411 -6.81 -57.78 -24.94
CA THR A 411 -6.09 -57.28 -26.15
C THR A 411 -6.60 -56.04 -26.90
N SER A 412 -5.81 -54.95 -26.86
CA SER A 412 -4.97 -54.53 -28.01
C SER A 412 -4.05 -53.34 -27.65
N LEU A 413 -2.89 -53.26 -28.30
CA LEU A 413 -1.92 -52.15 -28.23
C LEU A 413 -1.83 -51.46 -29.59
N PRO A 414 -1.85 -50.12 -29.64
CA PRO A 414 -1.18 -49.34 -30.68
C PRO A 414 0.07 -48.64 -30.13
N LEU A 415 1.11 -48.48 -30.96
CA LEU A 415 2.33 -47.76 -30.56
C LEU A 415 2.06 -46.25 -30.46
N GLN A 416 2.55 -45.62 -29.40
CA GLN A 416 2.52 -44.17 -29.25
C GLN A 416 3.81 -43.58 -29.83
N PRO A 417 3.75 -42.66 -30.82
CA PRO A 417 4.95 -42.09 -31.42
C PRO A 417 5.69 -41.17 -30.42
N GLN A 418 7.01 -41.30 -30.35
CA GLN A 418 7.84 -40.40 -29.55
C GLN A 418 7.86 -38.99 -30.17
N ALA A 419 7.00 -38.11 -29.68
CA ALA A 419 7.15 -36.68 -29.87
C ALA A 419 8.41 -36.23 -29.11
N GLN A 420 9.51 -36.01 -29.83
CA GLN A 420 10.73 -35.42 -29.28
C GLN A 420 10.43 -33.96 -28.90
N SER A 421 10.15 -33.72 -27.62
CA SER A 421 10.02 -32.36 -27.10
C SER A 421 11.39 -31.67 -27.13
N SER A 422 11.55 -30.71 -28.02
CA SER A 422 12.69 -29.78 -27.99
C SER A 422 12.60 -28.95 -26.71
N THR A 423 13.49 -29.24 -25.76
CA THR A 423 13.41 -28.74 -24.36
C THR A 423 13.90 -27.29 -24.21
N SER A 424 13.33 -26.37 -24.99
CA SER A 424 13.39 -24.94 -24.66
C SER A 424 12.63 -24.71 -23.34
N ARG A 425 13.37 -24.59 -22.22
CA ARG A 425 12.83 -24.25 -20.90
C ARG A 425 12.40 -22.78 -20.89
N SER A 426 11.28 -22.51 -21.57
CA SER A 426 10.69 -21.19 -21.72
C SER A 426 10.22 -20.62 -20.39
N THR A 427 10.41 -19.32 -20.23
CA THR A 427 10.04 -18.53 -19.06
C THR A 427 8.52 -18.53 -18.84
N SER A 428 8.10 -18.87 -17.62
CA SER A 428 6.68 -19.04 -17.30
C SER A 428 5.92 -17.71 -17.27
N ARG A 429 4.59 -17.73 -17.45
CA ARG A 429 3.77 -16.50 -17.31
C ARG A 429 3.90 -15.87 -15.91
N ARG A 430 3.98 -16.70 -14.87
CA ARG A 430 4.26 -16.27 -13.47
C ARG A 430 5.62 -15.58 -13.37
N GLU A 431 6.66 -16.17 -13.93
CA GLU A 431 8.02 -15.59 -13.92
C GLU A 431 8.05 -14.22 -14.63
N LYS A 432 7.31 -14.04 -15.73
CA LYS A 432 7.18 -12.75 -16.41
C LYS A 432 6.44 -11.70 -15.60
N HIS A 433 5.38 -12.08 -14.86
CA HIS A 433 4.73 -11.16 -13.92
C HIS A 433 5.63 -10.83 -12.73
N LEU A 434 6.38 -11.81 -12.19
CA LEU A 434 7.35 -11.60 -11.13
C LEU A 434 8.53 -10.71 -11.58
N ARG A 435 9.05 -10.88 -12.81
CA ARG A 435 10.08 -10.00 -13.39
C ARG A 435 9.58 -8.57 -13.55
N LYS A 436 8.33 -8.37 -14.03
CA LYS A 436 7.70 -7.04 -14.05
C LYS A 436 7.67 -6.42 -12.65
N ALA A 437 7.18 -7.15 -11.64
CA ALA A 437 7.16 -6.70 -10.25
C ALA A 437 8.57 -6.31 -9.74
N ALA A 438 9.57 -7.14 -10.07
CA ALA A 438 10.96 -6.93 -9.72
C ALA A 438 11.59 -5.72 -10.43
N PHE A 439 11.20 -5.38 -11.66
CA PHE A 439 11.60 -4.11 -12.29
C PHE A 439 11.12 -2.90 -11.50
N PHE A 440 9.81 -2.80 -11.18
CA PHE A 440 9.31 -1.69 -10.34
C PHE A 440 10.00 -1.64 -8.97
N ALA A 441 10.25 -2.80 -8.36
CA ALA A 441 10.96 -2.89 -7.09
C ALA A 441 12.42 -2.40 -7.16
N SER A 442 13.15 -2.75 -8.22
CA SER A 442 14.51 -2.24 -8.45
C SER A 442 14.51 -0.73 -8.65
N GLU A 443 13.56 -0.22 -9.43
CA GLU A 443 13.43 1.20 -9.76
C GLU A 443 13.13 2.03 -8.50
N SER A 444 12.18 1.57 -7.68
CA SER A 444 11.83 2.25 -6.42
C SER A 444 12.98 2.29 -5.41
N LEU A 445 13.75 1.21 -5.26
CA LEU A 445 14.94 1.21 -4.40
C LEU A 445 16.04 2.15 -4.94
N SER A 446 16.34 2.09 -6.25
CA SER A 446 17.33 2.97 -6.88
C SER A 446 16.93 4.46 -6.87
N VAL A 447 15.64 4.77 -6.92
CA VAL A 447 15.13 6.15 -6.84
C VAL A 447 15.11 6.64 -5.39
N SER A 448 14.70 5.80 -4.44
CA SER A 448 14.77 6.11 -3.00
C SER A 448 16.19 6.40 -2.52
N ASP A 449 17.20 5.78 -3.15
CA ASP A 449 18.62 6.04 -2.89
C ASP A 449 19.06 7.45 -3.31
N LYS A 450 18.55 7.95 -4.44
CA LYS A 450 18.92 9.23 -5.05
C LYS A 450 18.21 10.42 -4.40
N LEU A 451 16.98 10.21 -3.91
CA LEU A 451 16.11 11.26 -3.35
C LEU A 451 16.33 11.59 -1.87
N GLY A 452 17.30 10.95 -1.21
CA GLY A 452 17.50 11.08 0.24
C GLY A 452 16.42 10.39 1.10
N VAL A 453 15.50 9.64 0.49
CA VAL A 453 14.44 8.84 1.15
C VAL A 453 14.99 7.46 1.56
N THR A 454 16.27 7.39 1.90
CA THR A 454 17.02 6.16 2.18
C THR A 454 17.64 6.16 3.57
N PHE A 455 17.77 4.95 4.10
CA PHE A 455 18.31 4.60 5.42
C PHE A 455 19.68 5.20 5.79
N ALA A 456 20.46 5.66 4.80
CA ALA A 456 21.86 6.05 4.97
C ALA A 456 22.07 7.56 5.20
N ASN A 457 21.02 8.38 5.22
CA ASN A 457 21.17 9.82 5.44
C ASN A 457 21.37 10.12 6.94
N LEU A 458 22.64 10.25 7.36
CA LEU A 458 23.09 10.34 8.76
C LEU A 458 22.40 11.44 9.59
N THR A 459 21.91 12.51 8.96
CA THR A 459 21.19 13.62 9.62
C THR A 459 19.70 13.35 9.83
N SER A 460 19.13 12.32 9.19
CA SER A 460 17.70 12.00 9.23
C SER A 460 17.48 10.49 9.42
N ARG A 461 17.66 10.01 10.66
CA ARG A 461 17.43 8.61 11.06
C ARG A 461 15.97 8.16 11.05
N GLU A 462 15.03 9.06 10.70
CA GLU A 462 13.60 8.78 10.62
C GLU A 462 13.19 8.35 9.21
N LEU A 463 13.12 7.04 8.97
CA LEU A 463 12.48 6.51 7.76
C LEU A 463 10.95 6.50 7.94
N PRO A 464 10.16 7.08 7.01
CA PRO A 464 8.70 7.00 7.06
C PRO A 464 8.17 5.57 7.00
N LEU A 465 6.97 5.33 7.54
CA LEU A 465 6.33 4.02 7.48
C LEU A 465 6.00 3.61 6.04
N GLN A 466 5.72 4.57 5.17
CA GLN A 466 5.46 4.41 3.74
C GLN A 466 6.70 3.88 3.01
N ALA A 467 7.86 4.48 3.27
CA ALA A 467 9.15 4.05 2.70
C ALA A 467 9.60 2.70 3.30
N THR A 468 9.40 2.52 4.62
CA THR A 468 9.62 1.24 5.34
C THR A 468 8.87 0.09 4.67
N LEU A 469 7.57 0.25 4.41
CA LEU A 469 6.73 -0.76 3.77
C LEU A 469 7.14 -1.01 2.31
N CYS A 470 7.43 0.04 1.54
CA CYS A 470 7.84 -0.12 0.15
C CYS A 470 9.19 -0.84 0.03
N ALA A 471 10.20 -0.43 0.79
CA ALA A 471 11.52 -1.06 0.75
C ALA A 471 11.49 -2.53 1.22
N PHE A 472 10.67 -2.85 2.23
CA PHE A 472 10.48 -4.23 2.69
C PHE A 472 9.85 -5.12 1.61
N ASP A 473 8.72 -4.70 1.03
CA ASP A 473 8.04 -5.44 -0.04
C ASP A 473 8.92 -5.56 -1.30
N CYS A 474 9.64 -4.49 -1.68
CA CYS A 474 10.52 -4.47 -2.85
C CYS A 474 11.72 -5.42 -2.71
N ALA A 475 12.40 -5.42 -1.56
CA ALA A 475 13.52 -6.35 -1.30
C ALA A 475 13.06 -7.82 -1.30
N GLN A 476 11.87 -8.10 -0.75
CA GLN A 476 11.27 -9.44 -0.80
C GLN A 476 10.97 -9.90 -2.24
N VAL A 477 10.39 -9.03 -3.07
CA VAL A 477 10.04 -9.34 -4.47
C VAL A 477 11.28 -9.52 -5.35
N LEU A 478 12.31 -8.68 -5.18
CA LEU A 478 13.58 -8.82 -5.88
C LEU A 478 14.29 -10.14 -5.52
N ALA A 479 14.34 -10.49 -4.23
CA ALA A 479 14.98 -11.73 -3.78
C ALA A 479 14.26 -12.98 -4.32
N GLU A 480 12.92 -13.01 -4.32
CA GLU A 480 12.14 -14.11 -4.88
C GLU A 480 12.29 -14.22 -6.41
N TRP A 481 12.41 -13.08 -7.12
CA TRP A 481 12.73 -13.09 -8.55
C TRP A 481 14.12 -13.66 -8.83
N VAL A 482 15.15 -13.18 -8.12
CA VAL A 482 16.53 -13.71 -8.25
C VAL A 482 16.58 -15.19 -7.90
N ALA A 483 15.84 -15.65 -6.88
CA ALA A 483 15.78 -17.06 -6.51
C ALA A 483 15.05 -17.93 -7.55
N THR A 484 13.97 -17.41 -8.15
CA THR A 484 13.29 -18.07 -9.28
C THR A 484 14.22 -18.18 -10.50
N LEU A 485 15.02 -17.14 -10.79
CA LEU A 485 16.03 -17.17 -11.84
C LEU A 485 17.17 -18.16 -11.52
N GLN A 486 17.64 -18.17 -10.28
CA GLN A 486 18.65 -19.08 -9.75
C GLN A 486 18.23 -20.55 -9.87
N ASP A 487 16.97 -20.89 -9.58
CA ASP A 487 16.43 -22.24 -9.81
C ASP A 487 16.46 -22.65 -11.30
N ARG A 488 16.26 -21.69 -12.21
CA ARG A 488 16.25 -21.93 -13.67
C ARG A 488 17.66 -22.12 -14.25
N VAL A 489 18.67 -21.39 -13.76
CA VAL A 489 20.01 -21.32 -14.37
C VAL A 489 21.15 -21.89 -13.52
N GLY A 490 20.95 -22.13 -12.22
CA GLY A 490 22.02 -22.38 -11.24
C GLY A 490 22.94 -23.54 -11.59
N ARG A 491 22.36 -24.68 -11.98
CA ARG A 491 23.08 -25.88 -12.47
C ARG A 491 24.03 -25.65 -13.68
N TYR A 492 23.99 -24.49 -14.32
CA TYR A 492 24.85 -24.12 -15.44
C TYR A 492 25.75 -22.91 -15.18
N LEU A 493 25.27 -21.94 -14.38
CA LEU A 493 25.97 -20.67 -14.13
C LEU A 493 26.55 -20.56 -12.71
N GLY A 494 26.31 -21.55 -11.83
CA GLY A 494 26.64 -21.45 -10.41
C GLY A 494 25.65 -20.55 -9.65
N ILE A 495 26.10 -19.95 -8.56
CA ILE A 495 25.31 -19.01 -7.75
C ILE A 495 25.54 -17.58 -8.24
N LEU A 496 24.45 -16.94 -8.71
CA LEU A 496 24.43 -15.58 -9.23
C LEU A 496 24.84 -14.57 -8.16
N GLY A 497 25.86 -13.74 -8.43
CA GLY A 497 26.41 -12.76 -7.48
C GLY A 497 27.41 -13.34 -6.48
N ARG A 498 27.84 -14.58 -6.69
CA ARG A 498 28.95 -15.24 -5.98
C ARG A 498 29.99 -15.76 -6.97
N ASP A 499 29.54 -16.62 -7.89
CA ASP A 499 30.40 -17.23 -8.89
C ASP A 499 30.61 -16.26 -10.07
N ASN A 500 31.77 -16.30 -10.71
CA ASN A 500 32.12 -15.34 -11.77
C ASN A 500 31.42 -15.70 -13.10
N VAL A 501 30.18 -15.23 -13.27
CA VAL A 501 29.34 -15.52 -14.44
C VAL A 501 29.64 -14.55 -15.58
N ASP A 502 30.30 -15.04 -16.62
CA ASP A 502 30.40 -14.34 -17.90
C ASP A 502 29.09 -14.51 -18.70
N PHE A 503 28.27 -13.46 -18.71
CA PHE A 503 26.99 -13.42 -19.42
C PHE A 503 27.12 -13.48 -20.96
N SER A 504 28.33 -13.36 -21.52
CA SER A 504 28.58 -13.53 -22.96
C SER A 504 28.80 -15.00 -23.37
N GLN A 505 28.86 -15.93 -22.41
CA GLN A 505 29.03 -17.35 -22.71
C GLN A 505 27.72 -18.02 -23.16
N VAL A 506 27.84 -19.04 -24.01
CA VAL A 506 26.70 -19.77 -24.60
C VAL A 506 25.66 -20.24 -23.56
N PRO A 507 26.03 -20.80 -22.38
CA PRO A 507 25.04 -21.18 -21.37
C PRO A 507 24.22 -20.00 -20.85
N ALA A 508 24.81 -18.82 -20.70
CA ALA A 508 24.08 -17.62 -20.28
C ALA A 508 23.17 -17.10 -21.41
N ILE A 509 23.69 -16.99 -22.63
CA ILE A 509 22.93 -16.55 -23.82
C ILE A 509 21.71 -17.45 -24.10
N MET A 510 21.82 -18.76 -23.86
CA MET A 510 20.71 -19.70 -24.06
C MET A 510 19.68 -19.74 -22.94
N LEU A 511 19.97 -19.13 -21.77
CA LEU A 511 19.16 -19.29 -20.56
C LEU A 511 18.71 -17.97 -19.93
N LEU A 512 19.28 -16.82 -20.28
CA LEU A 512 18.89 -15.52 -19.75
C LEU A 512 18.24 -14.69 -20.86
N GLU A 513 17.08 -14.12 -20.58
CA GLU A 513 16.52 -13.09 -21.45
C GLU A 513 17.30 -11.77 -21.23
N GLU A 514 17.33 -10.87 -22.21
CA GLU A 514 18.04 -9.57 -22.10
C GLU A 514 17.54 -8.75 -20.89
N GLU A 515 16.25 -8.90 -20.54
CA GLU A 515 15.65 -8.34 -19.33
C GLU A 515 16.21 -8.94 -18.03
N ASP A 516 16.53 -10.25 -18.00
CA ASP A 516 17.12 -10.90 -16.82
C ASP A 516 18.51 -10.30 -16.53
N VAL A 517 19.34 -10.11 -17.57
CA VAL A 517 20.68 -9.52 -17.43
C VAL A 517 20.60 -8.05 -17.01
N LYS A 518 19.71 -7.25 -17.61
CA LYS A 518 19.48 -5.85 -17.22
C LYS A 518 19.06 -5.71 -15.76
N LEU A 519 18.19 -6.60 -15.27
CA LEU A 519 17.68 -6.56 -13.89
C LEU A 519 18.72 -7.06 -12.88
N LEU A 520 19.52 -8.08 -13.23
CA LEU A 520 20.68 -8.49 -12.41
C LEU A 520 21.69 -7.34 -12.24
N ALA A 521 21.98 -6.59 -13.31
CA ALA A 521 22.87 -5.42 -13.25
C ALA A 521 22.32 -4.30 -12.33
N LYS A 522 21.02 -3.99 -12.39
CA LYS A 522 20.38 -3.06 -11.44
C LYS A 522 20.49 -3.54 -9.99
N ILE A 523 20.38 -4.85 -9.73
CA ILE A 523 20.48 -5.42 -8.38
C ILE A 523 21.92 -5.33 -7.84
N ASP A 524 22.94 -5.57 -8.67
CA ASP A 524 24.34 -5.34 -8.30
C ASP A 524 24.62 -3.85 -7.97
N GLU A 525 24.10 -2.91 -8.77
CA GLU A 525 24.20 -1.46 -8.48
C GLU A 525 23.60 -1.11 -7.11
N ILE A 526 22.40 -1.63 -6.80
CA ILE A 526 21.71 -1.41 -5.51
C ILE A 526 22.52 -2.00 -4.34
N ILE A 527 22.99 -3.25 -4.47
CA ILE A 527 23.76 -3.93 -3.42
C ILE A 527 25.05 -3.17 -3.16
N ARG A 528 25.85 -2.89 -4.19
CA ARG A 528 27.15 -2.21 -4.06
C ARG A 528 27.00 -0.79 -3.53
N GLY A 529 25.98 -0.06 -3.96
CA GLY A 529 25.68 1.29 -3.47
C GLY A 529 25.39 1.31 -1.97
N ALA A 530 24.69 0.30 -1.45
CA ALA A 530 24.38 0.17 -0.03
C ALA A 530 25.53 -0.47 0.79
N GLU A 531 26.32 -1.40 0.23
CA GLU A 531 27.55 -1.92 0.84
C GLU A 531 28.60 -0.82 1.06
N VAL A 532 28.78 0.10 0.10
CA VAL A 532 29.65 1.28 0.26
C VAL A 532 29.18 2.15 1.43
N LYS A 533 27.86 2.36 1.58
CA LYS A 533 27.29 3.16 2.67
C LYS A 533 27.43 2.46 4.04
N MET A 534 27.23 1.15 4.09
CA MET A 534 27.48 0.32 5.28
C MET A 534 28.95 0.40 5.73
N ASN A 535 29.90 0.30 4.79
CA ASN A 535 31.32 0.42 5.10
C ASN A 535 31.71 1.84 5.58
N MET A 536 31.05 2.89 5.07
CA MET A 536 31.25 4.26 5.55
C MET A 536 30.72 4.48 6.97
N ASP A 537 29.55 3.93 7.32
CA ASP A 537 28.97 4.03 8.66
C ASP A 537 29.83 3.27 9.70
N LEU A 538 30.23 2.03 9.38
CA LEU A 538 31.11 1.24 10.24
C LEU A 538 32.48 1.92 10.47
N ALA A 539 33.06 2.54 9.44
CA ALA A 539 34.31 3.30 9.58
C ALA A 539 34.16 4.55 10.46
N GLN A 540 33.01 5.24 10.42
CA GLN A 540 32.74 6.38 11.30
C GLN A 540 32.55 5.95 12.76
N LEU A 541 31.83 4.85 13.01
CA LEU A 541 31.65 4.29 14.35
C LEU A 541 32.98 3.78 14.95
N GLY A 542 33.83 3.14 14.13
CA GLY A 542 35.15 2.67 14.56
C GLY A 542 36.15 3.80 14.87
N GLY A 543 35.99 4.97 14.27
CA GLY A 543 36.89 6.11 14.46
C GLY A 543 36.81 6.83 15.82
N MET A 544 35.89 6.43 16.70
CA MET A 544 35.60 7.14 17.95
C MET A 544 36.10 6.41 19.23
N GLY A 545 36.84 5.31 19.08
CA GLY A 545 37.11 4.34 20.15
C GLY A 545 38.58 4.14 20.56
N ASP A 546 39.34 5.20 20.83
CA ASP A 546 40.66 5.06 21.48
C ASP A 546 40.52 5.04 23.02
N SER A 547 40.43 3.83 23.59
CA SER A 547 41.05 3.45 24.88
C SER A 547 40.60 2.05 25.33
N GLY A 548 41.58 1.17 25.63
CA GLY A 548 41.49 0.26 26.77
C GLY A 548 40.47 -0.89 26.77
N THR A 549 40.73 -1.93 25.96
CA THR A 549 40.56 -3.35 26.37
C THR A 549 39.27 -3.78 27.11
N VAL A 550 38.17 -4.00 26.38
CA VAL A 550 37.27 -5.14 26.62
C VAL A 550 36.95 -5.77 25.26
N GLY A 551 37.04 -7.10 25.15
CA GLY A 551 36.94 -7.78 23.85
C GLY A 551 35.52 -7.80 23.27
N VAL A 552 35.31 -7.15 22.12
CA VAL A 552 34.02 -7.10 21.40
C VAL A 552 33.81 -8.34 20.52
N ALA A 553 34.12 -9.53 21.06
CA ALA A 553 34.05 -10.83 20.37
C ALA A 553 32.62 -11.34 20.08
N GLY A 554 31.65 -10.43 19.98
CA GLY A 554 30.22 -10.70 19.79
C GLY A 554 29.52 -9.80 18.77
N VAL A 555 30.22 -8.84 18.14
CA VAL A 555 29.65 -7.98 17.07
C VAL A 555 30.17 -8.40 15.69
N ASP A 556 31.48 -8.62 15.54
CA ASP A 556 32.12 -8.97 14.26
C ASP A 556 31.45 -10.16 13.54
N SER A 557 31.08 -11.19 14.32
CA SER A 557 30.51 -12.45 13.80
C SER A 557 29.07 -12.34 13.27
N ARG A 558 28.43 -11.16 13.41
CA ARG A 558 27.05 -10.92 12.92
C ARG A 558 26.98 -10.14 11.61
N LEU A 559 28.00 -9.34 11.29
CA LEU A 559 27.95 -8.33 10.22
C LEU A 559 29.02 -8.50 9.14
N GLN A 560 29.81 -9.58 9.17
CA GLN A 560 30.46 -10.03 7.95
C GLN A 560 29.38 -10.38 6.92
N MET A 561 29.27 -9.53 5.89
CA MET A 561 28.64 -9.94 4.65
C MET A 561 29.41 -11.16 4.15
N ASP A 562 28.65 -12.22 3.90
CA ASP A 562 29.18 -13.45 3.37
C ASP A 562 29.50 -13.17 1.90
N ASP A 563 30.75 -12.83 1.59
CA ASP A 563 31.24 -12.59 0.23
C ASP A 563 30.85 -13.75 -0.70
N ASN A 564 30.80 -14.96 -0.13
CA ASN A 564 30.41 -16.22 -0.72
C ASN A 564 28.88 -16.43 -0.82
N ALA A 565 28.06 -15.38 -0.68
CA ALA A 565 26.61 -15.42 -0.86
C ALA A 565 26.14 -14.83 -2.21
N GLY A 566 25.04 -15.37 -2.75
CA GLY A 566 24.42 -14.87 -3.99
C GLY A 566 23.56 -13.61 -3.79
N TYR A 567 23.22 -12.94 -4.90
CA TYR A 567 22.53 -11.64 -4.91
C TYR A 567 21.28 -11.57 -4.02
N ALA A 568 20.41 -12.58 -4.06
CA ALA A 568 19.19 -12.62 -3.23
C ALA A 568 19.49 -12.58 -1.72
N THR A 569 20.57 -13.24 -1.28
CA THR A 569 21.00 -13.27 0.12
C THR A 569 21.68 -11.96 0.51
N LYS A 570 22.54 -11.41 -0.36
CA LYS A 570 23.20 -10.10 -0.15
C LYS A 570 22.17 -8.97 -0.04
N LEU A 571 21.24 -8.86 -0.99
CA LEU A 571 20.19 -7.83 -0.99
C LEU A 571 19.36 -7.81 0.30
N LEU A 572 18.83 -8.98 0.71
CA LEU A 572 18.02 -9.08 1.92
C LEU A 572 18.81 -8.73 3.19
N ARG A 573 20.08 -9.14 3.29
CA ARG A 573 20.96 -8.82 4.43
C ARG A 573 21.32 -7.34 4.50
N VAL A 574 21.67 -6.73 3.38
CA VAL A 574 21.98 -5.28 3.31
C VAL A 574 20.73 -4.47 3.69
N THR A 575 19.55 -4.86 3.21
CA THR A 575 18.27 -4.25 3.61
C THR A 575 17.95 -4.49 5.10
N ALA A 576 18.28 -5.66 5.66
CA ALA A 576 18.08 -5.95 7.08
C ALA A 576 18.97 -5.07 7.99
N TYR A 577 20.24 -4.87 7.64
CA TYR A 577 21.16 -3.95 8.32
C TYR A 577 20.69 -2.49 8.21
N MET A 578 20.22 -2.07 7.03
CA MET A 578 19.60 -0.76 6.83
C MET A 578 18.41 -0.53 7.78
N PHE A 579 17.54 -1.52 8.00
CA PHE A 579 16.40 -1.41 8.93
C PHE A 579 16.78 -1.33 10.42
N ASP A 580 17.88 -1.97 10.87
CA ASP A 580 18.30 -1.91 12.29
C ASP A 580 18.96 -0.57 12.64
N ASN A 581 19.68 0.05 11.70
CA ASN A 581 20.26 1.38 11.89
C ASN A 581 19.22 2.51 11.80
N ALA A 582 18.15 2.34 11.02
CA ALA A 582 17.01 3.25 10.96
C ALA A 582 15.96 3.03 12.09
N ALA A 583 16.31 2.31 13.16
CA ALA A 583 15.36 1.82 14.17
C ALA A 583 14.85 2.86 15.20
N VAL A 584 14.21 3.93 14.72
CA VAL A 584 13.38 4.82 15.54
C VAL A 584 12.12 4.10 16.05
N TRP A 585 11.55 3.21 15.24
CA TRP A 585 10.40 2.38 15.60
C TRP A 585 10.81 0.91 15.80
N PRO A 586 10.55 0.29 16.98
CA PRO A 586 10.95 -1.11 17.23
C PRO A 586 10.39 -2.17 16.27
N VAL A 587 9.37 -1.85 15.47
CA VAL A 587 8.90 -2.72 14.38
C VAL A 587 9.95 -2.95 13.28
N THR A 588 10.89 -2.02 13.04
CA THR A 588 11.95 -2.21 12.03
C THR A 588 12.84 -3.41 12.38
N ARG A 589 13.07 -3.68 13.67
CA ARG A 589 13.82 -4.87 14.12
C ARG A 589 13.09 -6.18 13.83
N LEU A 590 11.76 -6.17 13.81
CA LEU A 590 10.99 -7.32 13.35
C LEU A 590 11.15 -7.53 11.84
N ILE A 591 11.26 -6.44 11.07
CA ILE A 591 11.58 -6.49 9.63
C ILE A 591 13.01 -7.03 9.44
N THR A 592 14.01 -6.53 10.20
CA THR A 592 15.39 -7.03 10.19
C THR A 592 15.44 -8.55 10.43
N SER A 593 14.90 -9.06 11.54
CA SER A 593 14.93 -10.52 11.81
C SER A 593 14.14 -11.34 10.78
N CYS A 594 13.06 -10.79 10.23
CA CYS A 594 12.30 -11.45 9.17
C CYS A 594 13.10 -11.54 7.86
N LEU A 595 13.84 -10.48 7.50
CA LEU A 595 14.75 -10.45 6.35
C LEU A 595 15.99 -11.34 6.57
N GLU A 596 16.54 -11.41 7.78
CA GLU A 596 17.63 -12.33 8.14
C GLU A 596 17.23 -13.80 7.93
N THR A 597 16.08 -14.22 8.44
CA THR A 597 15.54 -15.57 8.19
C THR A 597 15.32 -15.79 6.69
N HIS A 598 14.66 -14.85 5.99
CA HIS A 598 14.41 -14.96 4.55
C HIS A 598 15.71 -15.10 3.75
N ALA A 599 16.77 -14.36 4.09
CA ALA A 599 18.08 -14.45 3.45
C ALA A 599 18.72 -15.84 3.61
N ASN A 600 18.51 -16.51 4.75
CA ASN A 600 19.02 -17.86 4.96
C ASN A 600 18.25 -18.91 4.14
N HIS A 601 16.93 -18.76 3.96
CA HIS A 601 16.14 -19.55 2.99
C HIS A 601 16.63 -19.32 1.56
N MET A 602 16.90 -18.08 1.17
CA MET A 602 17.45 -17.76 -0.15
C MET A 602 18.83 -18.38 -0.41
N ARG A 603 19.73 -18.42 0.59
CA ARG A 603 21.02 -19.15 0.47
C ARG A 603 20.78 -20.64 0.23
N ALA A 604 19.98 -21.29 1.07
CA ALA A 604 19.73 -22.73 0.96
C ALA A 604 19.06 -23.12 -0.38
N ARG A 605 18.19 -22.26 -0.92
CA ARG A 605 17.59 -22.42 -2.25
C ARG A 605 18.64 -22.29 -3.37
N ALA A 606 19.51 -21.28 -3.30
CA ALA A 606 20.61 -21.12 -4.25
C ALA A 606 21.59 -22.31 -4.23
N GLU A 607 21.97 -22.79 -3.05
CA GLU A 607 22.82 -23.99 -2.88
C GLU A 607 22.15 -25.26 -3.40
N LYS A 608 20.82 -25.40 -3.27
CA LYS A 608 20.07 -26.52 -3.84
C LYS A 608 20.03 -26.47 -5.38
N SER A 609 19.98 -25.27 -5.98
CA SER A 609 19.87 -25.08 -7.44
C SER A 609 21.05 -25.64 -8.25
N ILE A 610 22.23 -25.79 -7.62
CA ILE A 610 23.44 -26.32 -8.26
C ILE A 610 23.61 -27.85 -8.10
N VAL A 611 22.78 -28.51 -7.27
CA VAL A 611 22.89 -29.97 -6.96
C VAL A 611 21.71 -30.78 -7.52
N ALA A 612 20.62 -30.14 -7.95
CA ALA A 612 19.42 -30.84 -8.40
C ALA A 612 19.67 -31.70 -9.68
N PRO A 613 19.19 -32.96 -9.73
CA PRO A 613 19.26 -33.80 -10.92
C PRO A 613 18.41 -33.24 -12.08
N ALA A 614 18.73 -33.68 -13.30
CA ALA A 614 18.48 -32.98 -14.56
C ALA A 614 17.01 -32.85 -15.02
#